data_AF-A0A932HP02-F1
#
_entry.id   AF-A0A932HP02-F1
#
_cell.length_a   1.000
_cell.length_b   1.000
_cell.length_c   1.000
_cell.angle_alpha   90.00
_cell.angle_beta   90.00
_cell.angle_gamma   90.00
#
_symmetry.space_group_name_H-M   'P 1'
#
loop_
_entity.id
_entity.type
_entity.pdbx_description
1 polymer ?
#
loop_
_entity_poly.entity_id
_entity_poly.type
_entity_poly.pdbx_seq_one_letter_code
_entity_poly.pdbx_strand_id
1 'polypeptide(L)' 'VRNDLDRFHLVADVIDRVPRLGYMAAYAKQAIRDKLIEHQEYIQRYGEDLPEVRDWVWSEG' A
#
# COMPACT_ATOMS: atom_id res chain seq x y z
N VAL A 1 -6.29 8.27 -3.44
CA VAL A 1 -6.33 8.50 -1.97
C VAL A 1 -7.61 9.26 -1.54
N ARG A 2 -8.80 8.76 -1.89
CA ARG A 2 -10.07 9.41 -1.49
C ARG A 2 -11.24 8.45 -1.31
N ASN A 3 -11.00 7.17 -1.55
CA ASN A 3 -11.97 6.09 -1.45
C ASN A 3 -11.29 4.77 -0.98
N ASP A 4 -10.09 4.86 -0.40
CA ASP A 4 -9.31 3.73 0.16
C ASP A 4 -9.13 2.51 -0.77
N LEU A 5 -9.18 2.73 -2.10
CA LEU A 5 -9.00 1.70 -3.13
C LEU A 5 -7.57 1.63 -3.68
N ASP A 6 -6.59 2.28 -3.05
CA ASP A 6 -5.20 2.12 -3.47
C ASP A 6 -4.66 0.74 -3.04
N ARG A 7 -3.61 0.31 -3.75
CA ARG A 7 -3.01 -1.02 -3.58
C ARG A 7 -2.53 -1.30 -2.15
N PHE A 8 -2.18 -0.27 -1.38
CA PHE A 8 -1.69 -0.47 -0.01
C PHE A 8 -2.85 -0.82 0.94
N HIS A 9 -3.99 -0.14 0.79
CA HIS A 9 -5.22 -0.50 1.51
C HIS A 9 -5.69 -1.93 1.21
N LEU A 10 -5.64 -2.34 -0.07
CA LEU A 10 -6.02 -3.71 -0.46
C LEU A 10 -5.12 -4.77 0.18
N VAL A 11 -3.82 -4.53 0.27
CA VAL A 11 -2.91 -5.50 0.91
C VAL A 11 -3.10 -5.51 2.43
N ALA A 12 -3.34 -4.36 3.07
CA ALA A 12 -3.69 -4.30 4.49
C ALA A 12 -4.97 -5.11 4.79
N ASP A 13 -5.99 -4.97 3.95
CA ASP A 13 -7.24 -5.73 4.02
C ASP A 13 -7.01 -7.24 3.91
N VAL A 14 -6.12 -7.69 3.01
CA VAL A 14 -5.77 -9.11 2.87
C VAL A 14 -5.09 -9.64 4.13
N ILE A 15 -4.13 -8.89 4.69
CA ILE A 15 -3.44 -9.26 5.93
C ILE A 15 -4.46 -9.44 7.07
N ASP A 16 -5.43 -8.55 7.19
CA ASP A 16 -6.41 -8.56 8.27
C ASP A 16 -7.50 -9.63 8.10
N ARG A 17 -7.80 -10.02 6.85
CA ARG A 17 -8.84 -11.02 6.55
C ARG A 17 -8.34 -12.46 6.45
N VAL A 18 -7.03 -12.69 6.34
CA VAL A 18 -6.46 -14.06 6.27
C VAL A 18 -5.93 -14.45 7.65
N PRO A 19 -6.63 -15.35 8.41
CA PRO A 19 -6.30 -15.63 9.80
C PRO A 19 -4.88 -16.16 10.03
N ARG A 20 -4.31 -16.82 9.01
CA ARG A 20 -2.95 -17.38 9.06
C ARG A 20 -1.85 -16.32 8.92
N LEU A 21 -2.17 -15.10 8.49
CA LEU A 21 -1.20 -14.03 8.25
C LEU A 21 -0.98 -13.10 9.46
N GLY A 22 -1.89 -13.05 10.43
CA GLY A 22 -1.89 -12.00 11.47
C GLY A 22 -0.54 -11.76 12.16
N TYR A 23 0.10 -12.80 12.70
CA TYR A 23 1.43 -12.68 13.33
C TYR A 23 2.57 -12.67 12.31
N MET A 24 2.50 -13.51 11.27
CA MET A 24 3.56 -13.67 10.27
C MET A 24 3.76 -12.41 9.42
N ALA A 25 2.72 -11.61 9.26
CA ALA A 25 2.71 -10.42 8.42
C ALA A 25 2.86 -9.12 9.22
N ALA A 26 3.21 -9.15 10.52
CA ALA A 26 3.34 -7.94 11.33
C ALA A 26 4.29 -6.90 10.70
N TYR A 27 5.46 -7.36 10.21
CA TYR A 27 6.42 -6.49 9.51
C TYR A 27 5.88 -5.98 8.18
N ALA A 28 5.19 -6.82 7.42
CA ALA A 28 4.56 -6.42 6.16
C ALA A 28 3.46 -5.36 6.41
N LYS A 29 2.66 -5.53 7.46
CA LYS A 29 1.63 -4.57 7.87
C LYS A 29 2.24 -3.22 8.25
N GLN A 30 3.38 -3.23 8.96
CA GLN A 30 4.08 -1.99 9.29
C GLN A 30 4.62 -1.31 8.03
N ALA A 31 5.29 -2.05 7.14
CA ALA A 31 5.82 -1.49 5.89
C ALA A 31 4.72 -0.88 5.01
N ILE A 32 3.53 -1.49 4.96
CA ILE A 32 2.39 -0.96 4.21
C ILE A 32 1.84 0.33 4.83
N ARG A 33 1.81 0.43 6.16
CA ARG A 33 1.43 1.68 6.85
C ARG A 33 2.41 2.80 6.56
N ASP A 34 3.70 2.50 6.60
CA ASP A 34 4.75 3.48 6.30
C ASP A 34 4.63 3.96 4.85
N LYS A 35 4.33 3.05 3.90
CA LYS A 35 4.06 3.39 2.50
C LYS A 35 2.79 4.22 2.29
N LEU A 36 1.73 3.96 3.05
CA LEU A 36 0.52 4.79 3.02
C LEU A 36 0.83 6.23 3.43
N ILE A 37 1.63 6.42 4.48
CA ILE A 37 2.05 7.75 4.94
C ILE A 37 2.88 8.44 3.85
N GLU A 38 3.89 7.76 3.30
CA GLU A 38 4.73 8.29 2.22
C GLU A 38 3.89 8.71 1.00
N HIS A 39 2.91 7.89 0.61
CA HIS A 39 2.04 8.17 -0.52
C HIS A 39 1.16 9.42 -0.29
N GLN A 40 0.60 9.55 0.91
CA GLN A 40 -0.19 10.71 1.30
C GLN A 40 0.65 12.00 1.30
N GLU A 41 1.85 11.94 1.87
CA GLU A 41 2.80 13.06 1.87
C GLU A 41 3.22 13.45 0.45
N TYR A 42 3.47 12.47 -0.41
CA TYR A 42 3.86 12.70 -1.79
C TYR A 42 2.75 13.38 -2.59
N ILE A 43 1.50 12.90 -2.48
CA ILE A 43 0.35 13.56 -3.11
C ILE A 43 0.19 14.98 -2.59
N GLN A 44 0.35 15.20 -1.29
CA GLN A 44 0.22 16.54 -0.72
C GLN A 44 1.31 17.49 -1.25
N ARG A 45 2.53 16.99 -1.45
CA ARG A 45 3.67 17.81 -1.91
C ARG A 45 3.69 18.05 -3.42
N TYR A 46 3.35 17.05 -4.22
CA TYR A 46 3.55 17.07 -5.68
C TYR A 46 2.25 17.02 -6.48
N GLY A 47 1.12 16.71 -5.85
CA GLY A 47 -0.20 16.66 -6.51
C GLY A 47 -0.43 15.42 -7.38
N GLU A 48 0.47 14.45 -7.35
CA GLU A 48 0.39 13.20 -8.11
C GLU A 48 0.70 11.98 -7.24
N ASP A 49 0.38 10.77 -7.72
CA ASP A 49 0.70 9.52 -7.04
C ASP A 49 2.21 9.23 -7.04
N LEU A 50 2.68 8.42 -6.09
CA LEU A 50 4.08 7.97 -6.07
C LEU A 50 4.48 7.31 -7.40
N PRO A 51 5.72 7.51 -7.89
CA PRO A 51 6.19 6.88 -9.12
C PRO A 51 6.06 5.35 -9.11
N GLU A 52 6.33 4.69 -7.96
CA GLU A 52 6.15 3.24 -7.80
C GLU A 52 4.70 2.76 -7.94
N VAL A 53 3.73 3.67 -7.81
CA VAL A 53 2.31 3.39 -8.02
C VAL A 53 1.93 3.71 -9.46
N ARG A 54 2.27 4.91 -9.93
CA ARG A 54 1.88 5.43 -11.25
C ARG A 54 2.56 4.68 -12.40
N ASP A 55 3.84 4.37 -12.25
CA ASP A 55 4.69 3.82 -13.31
C ASP A 55 4.80 2.29 -13.21
N TRP A 56 4.00 1.68 -12.33
CA TRP A 56 4.00 0.24 -12.13
C TRP A 56 3.39 -0.49 -13.32
N VAL A 57 4.05 -1.57 -13.70
CA VAL A 57 3.61 -2.51 -14.73
C VAL A 57 3.71 -3.93 -14.19
N TRP A 58 2.84 -4.81 -14.68
CA TRP A 58 3.01 -6.24 -14.45
C TRP A 58 4.31 -6.70 -15.11
N SER A 59 5.21 -7.30 -14.34
CA SER A 59 6.33 -8.07 -14.90
C SER A 59 5.77 -9.37 -15.47
N GLU A 60 6.12 -9.72 -16.71
CA GLU A 60 5.82 -11.07 -17.21
C GLU A 60 6.53 -12.10 -16.33
N GLY A 61 5.77 -13.12 -15.89
CA GLY A 61 6.19 -14.11 -14.90
C GLY A 61 7.04 -15.24 -15.47
#